data_AF-A0A6M3KKZ0-F1
#
_entry.id   AF-A0A6M3KKZ0-F1
#
_cell.length_a   1.000
_cell.length_b   1.000
_cell.length_c   1.000
_cell.angle_alpha   90.00
_cell.angle_beta   90.00
_cell.angle_gamma   90.00
#
_symmetry.space_group_name_H-M   'P 1'
#
loop_
_entity.id
_entity.type
_entity.pdbx_description
1 polymer ?
#
loop_
_entity_poly.entity_id
_entity_poly.type
_entity_poly.pdbx_seq_one_letter_code
_entity_poly.pdbx_strand_id
1 'polypeptide(L)'
;MLLTKKPLRYSNFFIPNNCIIGTSIASNNDYERYDDLLCADVYDHNRRFVSIEPLMGDCSLLVFRELEFVIVGAMTGKNPVIPRKEWLDSIRHERIYLKDNILKYGL
;
A
#
# COMPACT_ATOMS: atom_id res chain seq x y z
N MET A 1 -6.14 0.33 -12.56
CA MET A 1 -5.29 0.06 -11.39
C MET A 1 -5.43 -1.41 -11.03
N LEU A 2 -4.34 -2.09 -10.70
CA LEU A 2 -4.32 -3.51 -10.34
C LEU A 2 -3.70 -3.65 -8.95
N LEU A 3 -4.30 -4.47 -8.09
CA LEU A 3 -3.86 -4.67 -6.70
C LEU A 3 -3.80 -6.16 -6.37
N THR A 4 -2.73 -6.60 -5.71
CA THR A 4 -2.55 -8.00 -5.29
C THR A 4 -1.82 -8.10 -3.96
N LYS A 5 -2.02 -9.18 -3.21
CA LYS A 5 -1.19 -9.53 -2.05
C LYS A 5 0.06 -10.35 -2.41
N LYS A 6 0.27 -10.64 -3.70
CA LYS A 6 1.38 -11.45 -4.22
C LYS A 6 2.01 -10.76 -5.43
N PRO A 7 2.81 -9.70 -5.24
CA PRO A 7 3.28 -8.84 -6.35
C PRO A 7 4.17 -9.57 -7.35
N LEU A 8 4.95 -10.57 -6.93
CA LEU A 8 5.68 -11.43 -7.86
C LEU A 8 4.79 -12.07 -8.92
N ARG A 9 3.48 -12.27 -8.66
CA ARG A 9 2.57 -12.83 -9.67
C ARG A 9 2.32 -11.89 -10.84
N TYR A 10 2.63 -10.60 -10.74
CA TYR A 10 2.55 -9.71 -11.88
C TYR A 10 3.35 -10.28 -13.06
N SER A 11 4.54 -10.87 -12.81
CA SER A 11 5.46 -11.45 -13.81
C SER A 11 4.82 -12.51 -14.72
N ASN A 12 3.68 -13.06 -14.33
CA ASN A 12 2.96 -14.09 -15.09
C ASN A 12 1.95 -13.50 -16.09
N PHE A 13 1.83 -12.17 -16.16
CA PHE A 13 0.85 -11.49 -16.99
C PHE A 13 1.52 -10.42 -17.86
N PHE A 14 0.94 -10.22 -19.05
CA PHE A 14 1.17 -9.00 -19.81
C PHE A 14 0.37 -7.86 -19.17
N ILE A 15 1.07 -6.88 -18.59
CA ILE A 15 0.46 -5.70 -17.98
C ILE A 15 0.69 -4.50 -18.90
N PRO A 16 -0.37 -3.85 -19.42
CA PRO A 16 -0.22 -2.67 -20.25
C PRO A 16 0.47 -1.50 -19.51
N ASN A 17 1.29 -0.70 -20.21
CA ASN A 17 2.07 0.39 -19.62
C ASN A 17 1.23 1.50 -18.97
N ASN A 18 -0.03 1.66 -19.38
CA ASN A 18 -0.94 2.64 -18.79
C ASN A 18 -1.55 2.17 -17.45
N CYS A 19 -1.26 0.95 -17.00
CA CYS A 19 -1.71 0.44 -15.72
C CYS A 19 -0.80 0.92 -14.59
N ILE A 20 -1.41 1.16 -13.42
CA ILE A 20 -0.71 1.34 -12.14
C ILE A 20 -0.88 0.03 -11.35
N ILE A 21 0.23 -0.55 -10.91
CA ILE A 21 0.26 -1.81 -10.16
C ILE A 21 0.58 -1.55 -8.69
N GLY A 22 0.14 -2.43 -7.79
CA GLY A 22 0.37 -2.19 -6.38
C GLY A 22 0.12 -3.39 -5.49
N THR A 23 0.48 -3.21 -4.23
CA THR A 23 0.32 -4.25 -3.20
C THR A 23 -0.42 -3.74 -1.98
N SER A 24 -1.05 -4.67 -1.26
CA SER A 24 -1.68 -4.38 0.03
C SER A 24 -0.77 -4.73 1.20
N ILE A 25 -0.65 -3.78 2.13
CA ILE A 25 0.14 -3.88 3.36
C ILE A 25 -0.78 -3.59 4.54
N ALA A 26 -0.80 -4.45 5.55
CA ALA A 26 -1.57 -4.23 6.78
C ALA A 26 -0.69 -3.82 7.98
N SER A 27 0.60 -4.13 7.91
CA SER A 27 1.60 -3.82 8.95
C SER A 27 3.02 -4.04 8.41
N ASN A 28 4.04 -3.74 9.23
CA ASN A 28 5.44 -4.06 8.98
C ASN A 28 5.70 -5.54 8.64
N ASN A 29 4.82 -6.47 9.05
CA ASN A 29 4.95 -7.89 8.69
C ASN A 29 4.70 -8.17 7.20
N ASP A 30 4.12 -7.21 6.47
CA ASP A 30 3.90 -7.31 5.03
C ASP A 30 5.02 -6.62 4.22
N TYR A 31 6.14 -6.23 4.86
CA TYR A 31 7.26 -5.53 4.22
C TYR A 31 7.81 -6.27 3.00
N GLU A 32 7.91 -7.60 3.05
CA GLU A 32 8.36 -8.41 1.91
C GLU A 32 7.49 -8.21 0.65
N ARG A 33 6.20 -7.90 0.81
CA ARG A 33 5.34 -7.62 -0.36
C ARG A 33 5.72 -6.31 -1.04
N TYR A 34 6.21 -5.34 -0.28
CA TYR A 34 6.68 -4.08 -0.84
C TYR A 34 7.97 -4.31 -1.63
N ASP A 35 8.92 -5.07 -1.07
CA ASP A 35 10.13 -5.47 -1.78
C ASP A 35 9.81 -6.26 -3.05
N ASP A 36 8.88 -7.22 -2.99
CA ASP A 36 8.38 -7.97 -4.15
C ASP A 36 7.79 -7.06 -5.25
N LEU A 37 7.16 -5.94 -4.87
CA LEU A 37 6.61 -4.98 -5.81
C LEU A 37 7.71 -4.18 -6.52
N LEU A 38 8.80 -3.87 -5.82
CA LEU A 38 9.95 -3.14 -6.37
C LEU A 38 10.86 -4.03 -7.22
N CYS A 39 11.11 -5.27 -6.79
CA CYS A 39 11.96 -6.24 -7.50
C CYS A 39 11.37 -6.77 -8.81
N ALA A 40 10.13 -6.42 -9.14
CA ALA A 40 9.49 -6.86 -10.36
C ALA A 40 9.98 -6.00 -11.55
N ASP A 41 11.26 -6.15 -11.91
CA ASP A 41 11.95 -5.46 -13.03
C ASP A 41 11.16 -5.54 -14.35
N VAL A 42 10.38 -6.60 -14.53
CA VAL A 42 9.48 -6.82 -15.67
C VAL A 42 8.49 -5.66 -15.87
N TYR A 43 8.23 -4.85 -14.83
CA TYR A 43 7.25 -3.76 -14.81
C TYR A 43 7.86 -2.42 -14.43
N ASP A 44 9.15 -2.20 -14.70
CA ASP A 44 9.80 -0.90 -14.39
C ASP A 44 9.17 0.29 -15.15
N HIS A 45 8.47 0.00 -16.24
CA HIS A 45 7.69 0.97 -17.00
C HIS A 45 6.32 1.30 -16.39
N ASN A 46 5.81 0.49 -15.44
CA ASN A 46 4.53 0.75 -14.79
C ASN A 46 4.74 1.60 -13.54
N ARG A 47 3.83 2.56 -13.35
CA ARG A 47 3.72 3.29 -12.08
C ARG A 47 3.27 2.33 -10.98
N ARG A 48 3.79 2.55 -9.77
CA ARG A 48 3.54 1.68 -8.61
C ARG A 48 2.76 2.43 -7.54
N PHE A 49 1.98 1.72 -6.74
CA PHE A 49 1.35 2.26 -5.55
C PHE A 49 1.29 1.22 -4.43
N VAL A 50 1.11 1.71 -3.20
CA VAL A 50 0.85 0.84 -2.05
C VAL A 50 -0.51 1.20 -1.47
N SER A 51 -1.26 0.16 -1.09
CA SER A 51 -2.50 0.26 -0.34
C SER A 51 -2.25 -0.24 1.08
N ILE A 52 -2.22 0.67 2.05
CA ILE A 52 -2.11 0.34 3.47
C ILE A 52 -3.51 0.04 3.99
N GLU A 53 -3.94 -1.20 3.84
CA GLU A 53 -5.32 -1.63 4.01
C GLU A 53 -5.50 -3.01 4.67
N PRO A 54 -6.35 -3.09 5.70
CA PRO A 54 -6.64 -2.01 6.65
C PRO A 54 -5.38 -1.69 7.46
N LEU A 55 -5.26 -0.46 7.97
CA LEU A 55 -4.21 -0.07 8.92
C LEU A 55 -4.41 -0.80 10.25
N MET A 56 -3.99 -2.07 10.28
CA MET A 56 -4.16 -3.01 11.40
C MET A 56 -2.91 -3.10 12.28
N GLY A 57 -1.81 -2.48 11.87
CA GLY A 57 -0.55 -2.44 12.60
C GLY A 57 0.33 -1.28 12.15
N ASP A 58 1.47 -1.14 12.83
CA ASP A 58 2.48 -0.14 12.48
C ASP A 58 3.08 -0.41 11.09
N CYS A 59 3.30 0.65 10.33
CA CYS A 59 3.92 0.66 9.00
C CYS A 59 5.20 1.53 8.95
N SER A 60 5.72 1.96 10.11
CA SER A 60 6.87 2.87 10.24
C SER A 60 8.17 2.36 9.62
N LEU A 61 8.32 1.05 9.41
CA LEU A 61 9.53 0.47 8.79
C LEU A 61 9.52 0.59 7.26
N LEU A 62 8.39 0.97 6.67
CA LEU A 62 8.27 1.11 5.22
C LEU A 62 8.82 2.46 4.76
N VAL A 63 9.91 2.40 4.02
CA VAL A 63 10.44 3.56 3.30
C VAL A 63 9.87 3.54 1.89
N PHE A 64 8.78 4.28 1.70
CA PHE A 64 8.13 4.42 0.40
C PHE A 64 9.03 5.20 -0.57
N ARG A 65 9.46 4.51 -1.63
CA ARG A 65 10.31 4.99 -2.73
C ARG A 65 9.68 4.52 -4.02
N GLU A 66 9.83 5.30 -5.09
CA GLU A 66 9.36 4.91 -6.43
C GLU A 66 7.86 4.60 -6.52
N LEU A 67 7.06 5.18 -5.62
CA LEU A 67 5.61 5.07 -5.64
C LEU A 67 5.00 6.35 -6.24
N GLU A 68 3.99 6.17 -7.08
CA GLU A 68 3.16 7.27 -7.57
C GLU A 68 2.28 7.83 -6.43
N PHE A 69 1.76 6.97 -5.56
CA PHE A 69 1.01 7.35 -4.37
C PHE A 69 0.86 6.20 -3.37
N VAL A 70 0.39 6.55 -2.17
CA VAL A 70 -0.04 5.62 -1.12
C VAL A 70 -1.53 5.82 -0.86
N ILE A 71 -2.29 4.73 -0.75
CA ILE A 71 -3.68 4.75 -0.29
C ILE A 71 -3.71 4.23 1.15
N VAL A 72 -4.39 4.90 2.06
CA VAL A 72 -4.51 4.48 3.46
C VAL A 72 -5.98 4.31 3.83
N GLY A 73 -6.31 3.18 4.46
CA GLY A 73 -7.66 2.90 4.92
C GLY A 73 -7.69 2.18 6.26
N ALA A 74 -8.80 2.30 7.00
CA ALA A 74 -9.02 1.59 8.26
C ALA A 74 -9.93 0.36 8.08
N MET A 75 -9.92 -0.56 9.04
CA MET A 75 -10.84 -1.71 9.00
C MET A 75 -12.25 -1.25 9.39
N THR A 76 -13.23 -1.59 8.56
CA THR A 76 -14.66 -1.31 8.80
C THR A 76 -15.48 -2.60 8.80
N GLY A 77 -16.69 -2.55 9.36
CA GLY A 77 -17.61 -3.69 9.37
C GLY A 77 -17.52 -4.51 10.66
N LYS A 78 -17.53 -5.84 10.55
CA LYS A 78 -17.52 -6.74 11.71
C LYS A 78 -16.15 -6.70 12.39
N ASN A 79 -16.13 -6.27 13.66
CA ASN A 79 -14.93 -6.03 14.48
C ASN A 79 -14.01 -4.94 13.89
N PRO A 80 -14.48 -3.67 13.86
CA PRO A 80 -13.66 -2.58 13.37
C PRO A 80 -12.42 -2.42 14.26
N VAL A 81 -11.26 -2.33 13.63
CA VAL A 81 -10.00 -1.99 14.31
C VAL A 81 -9.81 -0.49 14.16
N ILE A 82 -9.78 0.22 15.28
CA ILE A 82 -9.42 1.64 15.30
C ILE A 82 -7.90 1.72 15.16
N PRO A 83 -7.38 2.31 14.06
CA PRO A 83 -5.95 2.45 13.89
C PRO A 83 -5.41 3.41 14.95
N ARG A 84 -4.20 3.12 15.43
CA ARG A 84 -3.54 4.01 16.36
C ARG A 84 -3.04 5.25 15.63
N LYS A 85 -3.13 6.41 16.26
CA LYS A 85 -2.74 7.69 15.65
C LYS A 85 -1.26 7.66 15.27
N GLU A 86 -0.40 7.08 16.09
CA GLU A 86 1.02 6.93 15.80
C GLU A 86 1.32 6.09 14.54
N TRP A 87 0.42 5.20 14.13
CA TRP A 87 0.57 4.41 12.89
C TRP A 87 0.18 5.20 11.65
N LEU A 88 -0.83 6.06 11.75
CA LEU A 88 -1.11 7.02 10.68
C LEU A 88 0.06 8.00 10.58
N ASP A 89 0.39 8.61 11.71
CA ASP A 89 1.47 9.59 11.83
C ASP A 89 2.85 8.97 11.53
N SER A 90 3.02 7.68 11.25
CA SER A 90 4.29 7.12 10.75
C SER A 90 4.36 7.02 9.22
N ILE A 91 3.23 7.13 8.52
CA ILE A 91 3.15 7.05 7.06
C ILE A 91 3.67 8.36 6.46
N ARG A 92 4.66 8.26 5.57
CA ARG A 92 5.28 9.42 4.92
C ARG A 92 5.40 9.20 3.43
N HIS A 93 4.65 10.00 2.66
CA HIS A 93 4.73 10.02 1.21
C HIS A 93 4.22 11.39 0.70
N GLU A 94 4.74 11.86 -0.45
CA GLU A 94 4.33 13.15 -1.02
C GLU A 94 2.87 13.16 -1.48
N ARG A 95 2.36 11.98 -1.85
CA ARG A 95 0.99 11.77 -2.35
C ARG A 95 0.31 10.67 -1.56
N ILE A 96 -0.45 11.04 -0.54
CA ILE A 96 -1.25 10.14 0.29
C ILE A 96 -2.74 10.37 -0.02
N TYR A 97 -3.47 9.30 -0.32
CA TYR A 97 -4.91 9.29 -0.48
C TYR A 97 -5.55 8.56 0.71
N LEU A 98 -6.30 9.29 1.51
CA LEU A 98 -7.04 8.76 2.66
C LEU A 98 -8.43 8.29 2.23
N LYS A 99 -8.81 7.08 2.59
CA LYS A 99 -10.20 6.63 2.47
C LYS A 99 -11.11 7.31 3.50
N ASP A 100 -12.40 7.44 3.18
CA ASP A 100 -13.38 8.07 4.08
C ASP A 100 -13.40 7.47 5.49
N ASN A 101 -13.14 6.16 5.58
CA ASN A 101 -13.16 5.44 6.84
C ASN A 101 -11.96 5.74 7.76
N ILE A 102 -10.92 6.41 7.25
CA ILE A 102 -9.73 6.79 8.00
C ILE A 102 -9.60 8.30 8.23
N LEU A 103 -10.30 9.14 7.44
CA LEU A 103 -10.27 10.61 7.53
C LEU A 103 -10.50 11.14 8.96
N LYS A 104 -11.31 10.44 9.76
CA LYS A 104 -11.63 10.81 11.15
C LYS A 104 -10.49 10.55 12.15
N TYR A 105 -9.40 9.89 11.74
CA TYR A 105 -8.30 9.47 12.62
C TYR A 105 -6.98 10.22 12.40
N GLY A 106 -6.75 10.87 11.24
CA GLY A 106 -5.49 11.59 10.96
C GLY A 106 -4.93 11.35 9.55
N LEU A 107 -3.62 11.56 9.37
CA LEU A 107 -2.88 11.57 8.09
C LEU A 107 -1.89 10.41 7.97
#